data_AF-K3WE69-F1
#
_entry.id   AF-K3WE69-F1
#
_cell.length_a   1.000
_cell.length_b   1.000
_cell.length_c   1.000
_cell.angle_alpha   90.00
_cell.angle_beta   90.00
_cell.angle_gamma   90.00
#
_symmetry.space_group_name_H-M   'P 1'
#
loop_
_entity.id
_entity.type
_entity.pdbx_description
1 polymer ?
#
loop_
_entity_poly.entity_id
_entity_poly.type
_entity_poly.pdbx_seq_one_letter_code
_entity_poly.pdbx_strand_id
1 'polypeptide(L)'
;MADAHEFIGDGAYVGDGGATLQRLWDFAEWKMIRNCPGRYILKHRKSSPLLLGGVHVTQVPTDAFVAAALNVDREAVHVHQLRSERCADAVCVVLFDAPGGGGGNGGGVITYCKCKQDGDEDVVYVHTLNTASGLQRKLEGLRIAHVL
;
A
#
# COMPACT_ATOMS: atom_id res chain seq x y z
N MET A 1 9.64 23.30 -15.61
CA MET A 1 8.42 22.58 -16.03
C MET A 1 8.22 21.49 -15.01
N ALA A 2 7.20 21.60 -14.17
CA ALA A 2 6.93 20.57 -13.17
C ALA A 2 6.32 19.38 -13.91
N ASP A 3 7.07 18.30 -14.08
CA ASP A 3 6.51 17.03 -14.50
C ASP A 3 5.44 16.65 -13.48
N ALA A 4 4.17 16.80 -13.86
CA ALA A 4 3.06 16.18 -13.15
C ALA A 4 3.23 14.69 -13.33
N HIS A 5 4.01 14.06 -12.44
CA HIS A 5 4.27 12.63 -12.50
C HIS A 5 2.98 11.91 -12.12
N GLU A 6 2.20 11.58 -13.13
CA GLU A 6 1.08 10.66 -13.02
C GLU A 6 1.58 9.27 -12.61
N PHE A 7 0.69 8.47 -12.03
CA PHE A 7 0.98 7.06 -11.86
C PHE A 7 0.97 6.36 -13.23
N ILE A 8 2.06 5.71 -13.61
CA ILE A 8 2.18 4.91 -14.84
C ILE A 8 1.99 3.43 -14.49
N GLY A 9 2.66 2.97 -13.43
CA GLY A 9 2.55 1.60 -12.93
C GLY A 9 2.89 0.54 -13.98
N ASP A 10 1.96 -0.39 -14.21
CA ASP A 10 2.05 -1.41 -15.26
C ASP A 10 1.51 -0.96 -16.63
N GLY A 11 1.11 0.31 -16.74
CA GLY A 11 0.51 0.90 -17.94
C GLY A 11 -1.00 0.67 -18.10
N ALA A 12 -1.64 -0.13 -17.24
CA ALA A 12 -3.07 -0.42 -17.37
C ALA A 12 -3.97 0.62 -16.68
N TYR A 13 -3.41 1.43 -15.77
CA TYR A 13 -4.15 2.41 -14.96
C TYR A 13 -3.42 3.76 -14.92
N VAL A 14 -2.92 4.21 -16.07
CA VAL A 14 -2.21 5.49 -16.18
C VAL A 14 -3.11 6.62 -15.68
N GLY A 15 -2.59 7.45 -14.76
CA GLY A 15 -3.32 8.55 -14.14
C GLY A 15 -4.26 8.16 -12.98
N ASP A 16 -4.45 6.85 -12.68
CA ASP A 16 -5.25 6.38 -11.53
C ASP A 16 -4.44 6.44 -10.21
N GLY A 17 -3.90 7.61 -9.91
CA GLY A 17 -3.03 7.87 -8.77
C GLY A 17 -2.12 9.06 -9.02
N GLY A 18 -0.94 9.09 -8.40
CA GLY A 18 0.02 10.18 -8.62
C GLY A 18 1.46 9.81 -8.32
N ALA A 19 2.31 10.82 -8.26
CA ALA A 19 3.76 10.68 -8.12
C ALA A 19 4.17 9.86 -6.89
N THR A 20 3.46 10.04 -5.78
CA THR A 20 3.69 9.28 -4.55
C THR A 20 3.45 7.78 -4.75
N LEU A 21 2.37 7.43 -5.46
CA LEU A 21 2.08 6.04 -5.80
C LEU A 21 3.11 5.47 -6.78
N GLN A 22 3.58 6.29 -7.73
CA GLN A 22 4.64 5.90 -8.67
C GLN A 22 5.97 5.63 -7.95
N ARG A 23 6.35 6.43 -6.96
CA ARG A 23 7.57 6.17 -6.16
C ARG A 23 7.51 4.81 -5.46
N LEU A 24 6.36 4.44 -4.91
CA LEU A 24 6.17 3.10 -4.32
C LEU A 24 6.21 1.99 -5.36
N TRP A 25 5.68 2.26 -6.56
CA TRP A 25 5.80 1.32 -7.68
C TRP A 25 7.25 1.06 -8.04
N ASP A 26 8.07 2.10 -8.13
CA ASP A 26 9.49 1.99 -8.51
C ASP A 26 10.35 1.36 -7.41
N PHE A 27 9.92 1.50 -6.15
CA PHE A 27 10.63 0.97 -4.98
C PHE A 27 10.65 -0.55 -4.89
N ALA A 28 9.63 -1.24 -5.41
CA ALA A 28 9.48 -2.67 -5.25
C ALA A 28 8.87 -3.34 -6.48
N GLU A 29 9.12 -4.63 -6.64
CA GLU A 29 8.44 -5.40 -7.68
C GLU A 29 6.99 -5.71 -7.26
N TRP A 30 6.02 -5.23 -8.04
CA TRP A 30 4.60 -5.48 -7.81
C TRP A 30 3.99 -6.47 -8.80
N LYS A 31 2.94 -7.18 -8.36
CA LYS A 31 2.13 -8.07 -9.20
C LYS A 31 0.66 -7.81 -8.93
N MET A 32 -0.12 -7.58 -9.99
CA MET A 32 -1.56 -7.41 -9.86
C MET A 32 -2.21 -8.69 -9.34
N ILE A 33 -3.12 -8.54 -8.38
CA ILE A 33 -3.94 -9.63 -7.86
C ILE A 33 -4.96 -10.00 -8.95
N ARG A 34 -5.07 -11.30 -9.27
CA ARG A 34 -6.01 -11.79 -10.28
C ARG A 34 -7.43 -11.35 -9.95
N ASN A 35 -8.15 -10.80 -10.95
CA ASN A 35 -9.51 -10.30 -10.83
C ASN A 35 -9.72 -9.19 -9.78
N CYS A 36 -8.65 -8.49 -9.38
CA CYS A 36 -8.68 -7.36 -8.45
C CYS A 36 -8.02 -6.15 -9.13
N PRO A 37 -8.72 -5.47 -10.07
CA PRO A 37 -8.15 -4.40 -10.86
C PRO A 37 -7.62 -3.26 -9.99
N GLY A 38 -6.44 -2.75 -10.32
CA GLY A 38 -5.78 -1.66 -9.59
C GLY A 38 -5.20 -2.07 -8.23
N ARG A 39 -5.11 -3.37 -7.91
CA ARG A 39 -4.56 -3.87 -6.63
C ARG A 39 -3.39 -4.81 -6.85
N TYR A 40 -2.30 -4.55 -6.15
CA TYR A 40 -1.04 -5.25 -6.35
C TYR A 40 -0.47 -5.77 -5.04
N ILE A 41 0.14 -6.94 -5.09
CA ILE A 41 0.94 -7.52 -4.02
C ILE A 41 2.42 -7.40 -4.37
N LEU A 42 3.27 -7.35 -3.37
CA LEU A 42 4.71 -7.50 -3.56
C LEU A 42 5.01 -8.86 -4.20
N LYS A 43 5.84 -8.86 -5.25
CA LYS A 43 6.39 -10.08 -5.84
C LYS A 43 7.40 -10.66 -4.86
N HIS A 44 6.97 -11.67 -4.10
CA HIS A 44 7.88 -12.42 -3.25
C HIS A 44 8.56 -13.53 -4.06
N ARG A 45 9.87 -13.38 -4.33
CA ARG A 45 10.72 -14.45 -4.87
C ARG A 45 11.54 -15.02 -3.71
N LYS A 46 11.45 -16.33 -3.47
CA LYS A 46 12.24 -16.99 -2.41
C LYS A 46 13.75 -16.78 -2.56
N SER A 47 14.23 -16.69 -3.80
CA SER A 47 15.65 -16.48 -4.12
C SER A 47 16.13 -15.03 -3.96
N SER A 48 15.21 -14.06 -3.88
CA SER A 48 15.52 -12.63 -3.82
C SER A 48 14.41 -11.89 -3.05
N PRO A 49 14.32 -12.10 -1.72
CA PRO A 49 13.33 -11.41 -0.92
C PRO A 49 13.63 -9.91 -0.88
N LEU A 50 12.57 -9.08 -0.85
CA LEU A 50 12.73 -7.66 -0.56
C LEU A 50 13.05 -7.51 0.94
N LEU A 51 14.19 -6.89 1.23
CA LEU A 51 14.68 -6.63 2.58
C LEU A 51 14.77 -5.11 2.81
N LEU A 52 14.35 -4.64 3.98
CA LEU A 52 14.54 -3.26 4.44
C LEU A 52 15.36 -3.28 5.72
N GLY A 53 16.54 -2.65 5.70
CA GLY A 53 17.46 -2.70 6.84
C GLY A 53 17.86 -4.13 7.25
N GLY A 54 17.89 -5.06 6.30
CA GLY A 54 18.18 -6.48 6.55
C GLY A 54 16.98 -7.31 7.02
N VAL A 55 15.80 -6.71 7.21
CA VAL A 55 14.58 -7.38 7.66
C VAL A 55 13.66 -7.67 6.48
N HIS A 56 12.99 -8.82 6.46
CA HIS A 56 12.00 -9.13 5.43
C HIS A 56 10.88 -8.09 5.40
N VAL A 57 10.52 -7.59 4.23
CA VAL A 57 9.46 -6.57 4.11
C VAL A 57 8.13 -7.01 4.75
N THR A 58 7.85 -8.31 4.80
CA THR A 58 6.65 -8.86 5.47
C THR A 58 6.71 -8.81 7.00
N GLN A 59 7.83 -8.39 7.58
CA GLN A 59 8.02 -8.13 9.01
C GLN A 59 8.19 -6.62 9.28
N VAL A 60 8.03 -5.77 8.25
CA VAL A 60 8.17 -4.33 8.36
C VAL A 60 6.78 -3.71 8.50
N PRO A 61 6.53 -2.86 9.51
CA PRO A 61 5.23 -2.20 9.66
C PRO A 61 4.98 -1.19 8.53
N THR A 62 3.70 -0.87 8.31
CA THR A 62 3.26 -0.06 7.16
C THR A 62 3.93 1.32 7.08
N ASP A 63 4.09 2.00 8.21
CA ASP A 63 4.74 3.30 8.28
C ASP A 63 6.22 3.20 7.86
N ALA A 64 6.97 2.24 8.40
CA ALA A 64 8.37 2.02 8.04
C ALA A 64 8.54 1.65 6.56
N PHE A 65 7.65 0.81 6.02
CA PHE A 65 7.66 0.44 4.61
C PHE A 65 7.44 1.65 3.70
N VAL A 66 6.40 2.46 3.98
CA VAL A 66 6.08 3.64 3.17
C VAL A 66 7.16 4.73 3.33
N ALA A 67 7.66 4.94 4.55
CA ALA A 67 8.72 5.91 4.83
C ALA A 67 9.99 5.59 4.05
N ALA A 68 10.40 4.33 4.03
CA ALA A 68 11.54 3.86 3.24
C ALA A 68 11.31 4.06 1.73
N ALA A 69 10.12 3.73 1.23
CA ALA A 69 9.78 3.86 -0.18
C ALA A 69 9.72 5.32 -0.67
N LEU A 70 9.28 6.24 0.21
CA LEU A 70 9.18 7.67 -0.09
C LEU A 70 10.43 8.46 0.28
N ASN A 71 11.40 7.83 0.96
CA ASN A 71 12.58 8.47 1.54
C ASN A 71 12.21 9.67 2.43
N VAL A 72 11.32 9.41 3.39
CA VAL A 72 10.85 10.38 4.39
C VAL A 72 10.95 9.78 5.80
N ASP A 73 10.82 10.62 6.81
CA ASP A 73 10.73 10.18 8.20
C ASP A 73 9.43 9.40 8.46
N ARG A 74 9.46 8.45 9.39
CA ARG A 74 8.30 7.58 9.69
C ARG A 74 7.11 8.37 10.22
N GLU A 75 7.40 9.39 11.01
CA GLU A 75 6.43 10.29 11.64
C GLU A 75 5.65 11.11 10.62
N ALA A 76 6.19 11.28 9.40
CA ALA A 76 5.50 11.94 8.29
C ALA A 76 4.46 11.03 7.61
N VAL A 77 4.49 9.71 7.87
CA VAL A 77 3.53 8.76 7.29
C VAL A 77 2.30 8.64 8.19
N HIS A 78 1.18 9.18 7.71
CA HIS A 78 -0.10 9.03 8.41
C HIS A 78 -0.71 7.64 8.13
N VAL A 79 -0.74 6.79 9.15
CA VAL A 79 -1.32 5.44 9.08
C VAL A 79 -2.63 5.38 9.83
N HIS A 80 -3.71 5.05 9.13
CA HIS A 80 -4.99 4.71 9.74
C HIS A 80 -4.98 3.24 10.15
N GLN A 81 -5.05 2.95 11.46
CA GLN A 81 -5.18 1.59 11.98
C GLN A 81 -6.65 1.27 12.23
N LEU A 82 -7.16 0.25 11.56
CA LEU A 82 -8.58 0.01 11.41
C LEU A 82 -8.94 -1.46 11.65
N ARG A 83 -10.20 -1.70 12.02
CA ARG A 83 -10.82 -3.02 12.01
C ARG A 83 -12.01 -3.00 11.06
N SER A 84 -12.19 -4.09 10.34
CA SER A 84 -13.32 -4.29 9.42
C SER A 84 -14.14 -5.48 9.88
N GLU A 85 -15.45 -5.36 9.89
CA GLU A 85 -16.35 -6.50 10.14
C GLU A 85 -16.23 -7.61 9.07
N ARG A 86 -15.59 -7.28 7.93
CA ARG A 86 -15.40 -8.18 6.79
C ARG A 86 -14.05 -8.87 6.82
N CYS A 87 -13.20 -8.60 7.81
CA CYS A 87 -11.86 -9.14 7.92
C CYS A 87 -11.47 -9.36 9.38
N ALA A 88 -10.98 -10.56 9.72
CA ALA A 88 -10.51 -10.85 11.07
C ALA A 88 -9.19 -10.12 11.40
N ASP A 89 -8.38 -9.84 10.39
CA ASP A 89 -7.08 -9.18 10.53
C ASP A 89 -7.26 -7.67 10.78
N ALA A 90 -6.34 -7.08 11.55
CA ALA A 90 -6.23 -5.63 11.62
C ALA A 90 -5.74 -5.09 10.26
N VAL A 91 -6.23 -3.92 9.87
CA VAL A 91 -5.92 -3.30 8.58
C VAL A 91 -5.28 -1.94 8.81
N CYS A 92 -4.11 -1.70 8.23
CA CYS A 92 -3.51 -0.38 8.15
C CYS A 92 -3.75 0.21 6.77
N VAL A 93 -4.10 1.49 6.70
CA VAL A 93 -4.30 2.22 5.44
C VAL A 93 -3.46 3.48 5.45
N VAL A 94 -2.73 3.71 4.35
CA VAL A 94 -2.06 4.98 4.06
C VAL A 94 -2.67 5.53 2.78
N LEU A 95 -3.15 6.76 2.84
CA LEU A 95 -3.68 7.49 1.70
C LEU A 95 -2.62 8.41 1.11
N PHE A 96 -2.63 8.54 -0.22
CA PHE A 96 -1.85 9.54 -0.91
C PHE A 96 -2.77 10.59 -1.53
N ASP A 97 -2.30 11.83 -1.55
CA ASP A 97 -3.04 12.91 -2.20
C ASP A 97 -3.06 12.74 -3.72
N ALA A 98 -4.17 13.10 -4.35
CA ALA A 98 -4.23 13.21 -5.79
C ALA A 98 -3.28 14.32 -6.31
N PRO A 99 -2.72 14.15 -7.52
CA PRO A 99 -1.92 15.19 -8.14
C PRO A 99 -2.74 16.49 -8.30
N GLY A 100 -2.12 17.63 -7.94
CA GLY A 100 -2.74 18.95 -8.07
C GLY A 100 -3.50 19.46 -6.83
N GLY A 101 -3.48 18.76 -5.69
CA GLY A 101 -3.99 19.25 -4.41
C GLY A 101 -5.52 19.38 -4.32
N GLY A 102 -6.25 18.94 -5.36
CA GLY A 102 -7.70 19.00 -5.42
C GLY A 102 -8.36 17.77 -4.82
N GLY A 103 -8.31 17.61 -3.49
CA GLY A 103 -9.20 16.77 -2.66
C GLY A 103 -9.47 15.31 -3.06
N GLY A 104 -8.83 14.78 -4.09
CA GLY A 104 -9.04 13.44 -4.62
C GLY A 104 -8.07 12.43 -4.01
N ASN A 105 -8.41 11.16 -4.13
CA ASN A 105 -7.56 10.06 -3.67
C ASN A 105 -6.48 9.76 -4.73
N GLY A 106 -5.20 9.77 -4.35
CA GLY A 106 -4.04 9.44 -5.19
C GLY A 106 -3.65 7.96 -5.15
N GLY A 107 -4.50 7.10 -4.60
CA GLY A 107 -4.21 5.72 -4.27
C GLY A 107 -3.65 5.57 -2.86
N GLY A 108 -2.99 4.45 -2.61
CA GLY A 108 -2.46 4.19 -1.29
C GLY A 108 -1.99 2.76 -1.05
N VAL A 109 -1.66 2.50 0.21
CA VAL A 109 -1.26 1.19 0.71
C VAL A 109 -2.32 0.67 1.65
N ILE A 110 -2.75 -0.58 1.46
CA ILE A 110 -3.50 -1.34 2.45
C ILE A 110 -2.60 -2.46 2.94
N THR A 111 -2.39 -2.55 4.24
CA THR A 111 -1.64 -3.63 4.88
C THR A 111 -2.56 -4.45 5.77
N TYR A 112 -2.55 -5.77 5.59
CA TYR A 112 -3.17 -6.70 6.54
C TYR A 112 -2.12 -7.14 7.57
N CYS A 113 -2.44 -6.98 8.85
CA CYS A 113 -1.59 -7.42 9.96
C CYS A 113 -2.09 -8.78 10.45
N LYS A 114 -1.36 -9.84 10.10
CA LYS A 114 -1.72 -11.22 10.43
C LYS A 114 -0.89 -11.70 11.61
N CYS A 115 -1.55 -12.18 12.65
CA CYS A 115 -0.86 -12.95 13.69
C CYS A 115 -0.73 -14.40 13.20
N LYS A 116 0.44 -15.03 13.33
CA LYS A 116 0.54 -16.47 13.11
C LYS A 116 -0.30 -17.18 14.18
N GLN A 117 -1.17 -18.09 13.77
CA GLN A 117 -1.79 -19.02 14.71
C GLN A 117 -0.76 -20.09 15.08
N ASP A 118 -0.74 -20.49 16.36
CA ASP A 118 0.26 -21.33 17.07
C ASP A 118 1.48 -20.60 17.67
N GLY A 119 1.27 -19.90 18.80
CA GLY A 119 2.28 -19.62 19.82
C GLY A 119 3.43 -18.67 19.47
N ASP A 120 3.51 -18.23 18.20
CA ASP A 120 4.52 -17.33 17.68
C ASP A 120 3.94 -15.90 17.62
N GLU A 121 4.53 -14.96 18.38
CA GLU A 121 4.09 -13.55 18.44
C GLU A 121 4.42 -12.75 17.17
N ASP A 122 5.05 -13.40 16.18
CA ASP A 122 5.44 -12.77 14.93
C ASP A 122 4.23 -12.29 14.11
N VAL A 123 4.13 -10.97 13.96
CA VAL A 123 3.16 -10.32 13.08
C VAL A 123 3.70 -10.31 11.65
N VAL A 124 2.87 -10.75 10.71
CA VAL A 124 3.13 -10.70 9.27
C VAL A 124 2.35 -9.55 8.65
N TYR A 125 3.06 -8.62 8.02
CA TYR A 125 2.50 -7.49 7.28
C TYR A 125 2.38 -7.83 5.79
N VAL A 126 1.14 -7.83 5.29
CA VAL A 126 0.84 -8.05 3.87
C VAL A 126 0.49 -6.72 3.22
N HIS A 127 1.50 -6.03 2.68
CA HIS A 127 1.32 -4.77 1.97
C HIS A 127 0.73 -4.99 0.59
N THR A 128 -0.29 -4.19 0.27
CA THR A 128 -0.84 -4.10 -1.08
C THR A 128 -0.81 -2.65 -1.56
N LEU A 129 -0.30 -2.44 -2.76
CA LEU A 129 -0.36 -1.17 -3.46
C LEU A 129 -1.71 -1.09 -4.18
N ASN A 130 -2.38 0.05 -4.08
CA ASN A 130 -3.69 0.24 -4.69
C ASN A 130 -3.70 1.57 -5.45
N THR A 131 -4.16 1.54 -6.70
CA THR A 131 -4.52 2.75 -7.45
C THR A 131 -5.65 3.49 -6.76
N ALA A 132 -5.92 4.74 -7.13
CA ALA A 132 -7.00 5.53 -6.52
C ALA A 132 -8.34 4.79 -6.56
N SER A 133 -8.74 4.34 -7.76
CA SER A 133 -9.98 3.58 -7.94
C SER A 133 -9.93 2.20 -7.27
N GLY A 134 -8.78 1.52 -7.27
CA GLY A 134 -8.59 0.22 -6.64
C GLY A 134 -8.73 0.26 -5.12
N LEU A 135 -8.17 1.32 -4.52
CA LEU A 135 -8.25 1.61 -3.10
C LEU A 135 -9.70 1.88 -2.68
N GLN A 136 -10.38 2.79 -3.38
CA GLN A 136 -11.78 3.11 -3.10
C GLN A 136 -12.66 1.86 -3.07
N ARG A 137 -12.66 1.06 -4.16
CA ARG A 137 -13.42 -0.20 -4.23
C ARG A 137 -13.10 -1.15 -3.08
N LYS A 138 -11.83 -1.18 -2.66
CA LYS A 138 -11.41 -2.07 -1.59
C LYS A 138 -11.88 -1.61 -0.22
N LEU A 139 -11.81 -0.32 0.07
CA LEU A 139 -12.32 0.26 1.33
C LEU A 139 -13.85 0.09 1.42
N GLU A 140 -14.58 0.31 0.33
CA GLU A 140 -16.02 0.04 0.24
C GLU A 140 -16.32 -1.45 0.54
N GLY A 141 -15.59 -2.37 -0.09
CA GLY A 141 -15.74 -3.80 0.16
C GLY A 141 -15.38 -4.24 1.59
N LEU A 142 -14.50 -3.49 2.27
CA LEU A 142 -14.17 -3.65 3.69
C LEU A 142 -15.15 -2.91 4.62
N ARG A 143 -16.11 -2.15 4.09
CA ARG A 143 -17.03 -1.29 4.86
C ARG A 143 -16.28 -0.28 5.75
N ILE A 144 -15.19 0.27 5.24
CA ILE A 144 -14.40 1.30 5.90
C ILE A 144 -14.76 2.63 5.24
N ALA A 145 -15.60 3.43 5.90
CA ALA A 145 -16.11 4.70 5.37
C ALA A 145 -15.36 5.94 5.88
N HIS A 146 -14.65 5.85 7.01
CA HIS A 146 -14.14 6.99 7.76
C HIS A 146 -12.69 7.40 7.41
N VAL A 147 -12.16 6.91 6.30
CA VAL A 147 -10.77 7.16 5.89
C VAL A 147 -10.71 8.06 4.66
N LEU A 148 -11.77 8.10 3.85
CA LEU A 148 -11.88 8.91 2.64
C LEU A 148 -12.42 10.31 2.95
#